data_AF-A0A7X7F556-F1
#
_entry.id   AF-A0A7X7F556-F1
#
_cell.length_a   1.000
_cell.length_b   1.000
_cell.length_c   1.000
_cell.angle_alpha   90.00
_cell.angle_beta   90.00
_cell.angle_gamma   90.00
#
_symmetry.space_group_name_H-M   'P 1'
#
loop_
_entity.id
_entity.type
_entity.pdbx_description
1 polymer ?
#
loop_
_entity_poly.entity_id
_entity_poly.type
_entity_poly.pdbx_seq_one_letter_code
_entity_poly.pdbx_strand_id
1 'polypeptide(L)'
;MTSFGSSGLVDEAVKRLGTTYDDVGRVETRTSFADTAGTTAVNQVKYAYNGWGLLAREYQEHDGSVDVNTPFVQYVYETGTAGVSPVPAKYVRLGQLVYPNGREVNYDYGTTGAIDDIMSRLSAIED
;
A
#
# COMPACT_ATOMS: atom_id res chain seq x y z
N MET A 1 -15.11 -30.52 -11.21
CA MET A 1 -14.17 -29.73 -10.39
C MET A 1 -12.78 -30.24 -10.71
N THR A 2 -11.84 -29.40 -11.14
CA THR A 2 -10.44 -29.81 -11.32
C THR A 2 -9.79 -29.92 -9.95
N SER A 3 -9.26 -31.09 -9.58
CA SER A 3 -8.56 -31.29 -8.30
C SER A 3 -7.10 -30.83 -8.40
N PHE A 4 -6.46 -30.55 -7.26
CA PHE A 4 -5.05 -30.18 -7.17
C PHE A 4 -4.06 -31.34 -7.44
N GLY A 5 -4.56 -32.45 -8.01
CA GLY A 5 -3.82 -33.71 -8.15
C GLY A 5 -3.87 -34.55 -6.87
N SER A 6 -3.64 -35.87 -7.00
CA SER A 6 -3.73 -36.83 -5.87
C SER A 6 -2.37 -37.09 -5.19
N SER A 7 -1.29 -36.48 -5.67
CA SER A 7 0.07 -36.76 -5.21
C SER A 7 0.40 -36.16 -3.84
N GLY A 8 -0.44 -35.25 -3.32
CA GLY A 8 -0.19 -34.52 -2.07
C GLY A 8 0.98 -33.54 -2.14
N LEU A 9 1.53 -33.29 -3.33
CA LEU A 9 2.65 -32.36 -3.54
C LEU A 9 2.22 -30.89 -3.63
N VAL A 10 0.93 -30.64 -3.87
CA VAL A 10 0.38 -29.29 -3.97
C VAL A 10 -0.14 -28.88 -2.60
N ASP A 11 0.35 -27.73 -2.12
CA ASP A 11 -0.21 -27.08 -0.94
C ASP A 11 -1.63 -26.56 -1.27
N GLU A 12 -2.59 -26.96 -0.46
CA GLU A 12 -4.01 -26.62 -0.62
C GLU A 12 -4.46 -25.45 0.28
N ALA A 13 -3.52 -24.76 0.95
CA ALA A 13 -3.82 -23.65 1.85
C ALA A 13 -4.58 -22.49 1.16
N VAL A 14 -4.32 -22.24 -0.13
CA VAL A 14 -5.01 -21.20 -0.91
C VAL A 14 -5.66 -21.82 -2.15
N LYS A 15 -6.98 -21.69 -2.24
CA LYS A 15 -7.82 -22.25 -3.30
C LYS A 15 -8.43 -21.19 -4.22
N ARG A 16 -8.41 -19.92 -3.81
CA ARG A 16 -8.92 -18.78 -4.58
C ARG A 16 -8.21 -17.49 -4.21
N LEU A 17 -8.07 -16.61 -5.21
CA LEU A 17 -7.69 -15.22 -5.03
C LEU A 17 -8.90 -14.32 -5.29
N GLY A 18 -9.10 -13.30 -4.47
CA GLY A 18 -10.11 -12.26 -4.68
C GLY A 18 -9.48 -10.88 -4.78
N THR A 19 -10.12 -10.01 -5.55
CA THR A 19 -9.75 -8.60 -5.66
C THR A 19 -11.02 -7.78 -5.62
N THR A 20 -11.09 -6.81 -4.71
CA THR A 20 -12.17 -5.81 -4.67
C THR A 20 -11.66 -4.48 -5.20
N TYR A 21 -12.58 -3.61 -5.58
CA TYR A 21 -12.28 -2.28 -6.11
C TYR A 21 -13.12 -1.25 -5.38
N ASP A 22 -12.60 -0.04 -5.21
CA ASP A 22 -13.34 1.10 -4.72
C ASP A 22 -14.28 1.68 -5.78
N ASP A 23 -15.04 2.71 -5.41
CA ASP A 23 -16.06 3.35 -6.26
C ASP A 23 -15.52 3.94 -7.57
N VAL A 24 -14.19 4.12 -7.69
CA VAL A 24 -13.53 4.64 -8.88
C VAL A 24 -12.67 3.59 -9.59
N GLY A 25 -12.80 2.32 -9.20
CA GLY A 25 -12.17 1.18 -9.87
C GLY A 25 -10.71 0.94 -9.51
N ARG A 26 -10.21 1.54 -8.42
CA ARG A 26 -8.87 1.22 -7.89
C ARG A 26 -8.97 -0.02 -7.00
N VAL A 27 -7.93 -0.85 -6.98
CA VAL A 27 -7.89 -2.05 -6.13
C VAL A 27 -8.02 -1.65 -4.67
N GLU A 28 -9.02 -2.16 -3.97
CA GLU A 28 -9.21 -1.89 -2.54
C GLU A 28 -8.64 -3.02 -1.69
N THR A 29 -8.91 -4.28 -2.04
CA THR A 29 -8.35 -5.44 -1.34
C THR A 29 -7.84 -6.51 -2.29
N ARG A 30 -6.83 -7.26 -1.84
CA ARG A 30 -6.42 -8.54 -2.40
C ARG A 30 -6.45 -9.57 -1.29
N THR A 31 -7.18 -10.67 -1.50
CA THR A 31 -7.43 -11.69 -0.46
C THR A 31 -7.11 -13.07 -1.00
N SER A 32 -6.39 -13.85 -0.20
CA SER A 32 -6.20 -15.28 -0.44
C SER A 32 -7.24 -16.06 0.35
N PHE A 33 -7.91 -17.05 -0.24
CA PHE A 33 -8.95 -17.83 0.43
C PHE A 33 -8.62 -19.31 0.48
N ALA A 34 -8.94 -19.96 1.60
CA ALA A 34 -8.79 -21.41 1.82
C ALA A 34 -9.90 -22.24 1.16
N ASP A 35 -10.94 -21.60 0.64
CA ASP A 35 -12.06 -22.24 -0.04
C ASP A 35 -12.26 -21.68 -1.46
N THR A 36 -13.01 -22.42 -2.28
CA THR A 36 -13.34 -21.99 -3.64
C THR A 36 -14.47 -20.96 -3.68
N ALA A 37 -15.24 -20.85 -2.59
CA ALA A 37 -16.37 -19.93 -2.49
C ALA A 37 -15.92 -18.47 -2.30
N GLY A 38 -14.70 -18.25 -1.80
CA GLY A 38 -14.18 -16.94 -1.42
C GLY A 38 -14.70 -16.46 -0.06
N THR A 39 -14.89 -17.38 0.90
CA THR A 39 -15.48 -17.06 2.23
C THR A 39 -14.50 -17.13 3.39
N THR A 40 -13.47 -17.98 3.29
CA THR A 40 -12.48 -18.18 4.35
C THR A 40 -11.15 -17.52 3.97
N ALA A 41 -10.94 -16.28 4.42
CA ALA A 41 -9.69 -15.56 4.15
C ALA A 41 -8.51 -16.18 4.92
N VAL A 42 -7.35 -16.25 4.27
CA VAL A 42 -6.07 -16.71 4.83
C VAL A 42 -5.18 -15.50 5.13
N ASN A 43 -5.16 -14.53 4.22
CA ASN A 43 -4.49 -13.25 4.38
C ASN A 43 -5.20 -12.22 3.51
N GLN A 44 -4.98 -10.94 3.83
CA GLN A 44 -5.54 -9.84 3.07
C GLN A 44 -4.61 -8.63 3.07
N VAL A 45 -4.44 -8.02 1.91
CA VAL A 45 -3.85 -6.69 1.75
C VAL A 45 -4.96 -5.71 1.42
N LYS A 46 -5.00 -4.56 2.10
CA LYS A 46 -5.93 -3.46 1.81
C LYS A 46 -5.19 -2.18 1.45
N TYR A 47 -5.64 -1.53 0.38
CA TYR A 47 -5.12 -0.27 -0.11
C TYR A 47 -6.10 0.85 0.21
N ALA A 48 -5.68 1.83 1.01
CA ALA A 48 -6.47 3.01 1.34
C ALA A 48 -5.89 4.23 0.63
N TYR A 49 -6.68 4.86 -0.22
CA TYR A 49 -6.27 6.04 -1.00
C TYR A 49 -6.69 7.34 -0.30
N ASN A 50 -5.89 8.40 -0.44
CA ASN A 50 -6.26 9.74 0.04
C ASN A 50 -7.22 10.45 -0.94
N GLY A 51 -7.63 11.68 -0.59
CA GLY A 51 -8.52 12.50 -1.42
C GLY A 51 -7.98 12.88 -2.80
N TRP A 52 -6.67 12.73 -3.04
CA TRP A 52 -6.03 12.91 -4.34
C TRP A 52 -5.91 11.60 -5.13
N GLY A 53 -6.35 10.50 -4.55
CA GLY A 53 -6.29 9.17 -5.13
C GLY A 53 -4.93 8.49 -5.08
N LEU A 54 -4.03 8.99 -4.24
CA LEU A 54 -2.72 8.38 -3.99
C LEU A 54 -2.85 7.36 -2.86
N LEU A 55 -2.11 6.25 -2.95
CA LEU A 55 -2.09 5.22 -1.90
C LEU A 55 -1.57 5.84 -0.61
N ALA A 56 -2.39 5.95 0.43
CA ALA A 56 -2.01 6.57 1.70
C ALA A 56 -1.61 5.54 2.76
N ARG A 57 -2.24 4.36 2.74
CA ARG A 57 -1.92 3.24 3.63
C ARG A 57 -2.07 1.90 2.91
N GLU A 58 -1.12 1.01 3.14
CA GLU A 58 -1.19 -0.39 2.75
C GLU A 58 -1.23 -1.26 4.02
N TYR A 59 -2.36 -1.88 4.29
CA TYR A 59 -2.55 -2.79 5.43
C TYR A 59 -2.17 -4.20 5.01
N GLN A 60 -1.49 -4.95 5.90
CA GLN A 60 -1.10 -6.34 5.67
C GLN A 60 -1.57 -7.22 6.83
N GLU A 61 -2.63 -8.00 6.59
CA GLU A 61 -3.12 -9.03 7.52
C GLU A 61 -2.62 -10.40 7.09
N HIS A 62 -2.07 -11.16 8.03
CA HIS A 62 -1.47 -12.47 7.79
C HIS A 62 -2.33 -13.63 8.29
N ASP A 63 -3.39 -13.36 9.07
CA ASP A 63 -4.30 -14.36 9.61
C ASP A 63 -5.77 -13.98 9.36
N GLY A 64 -6.12 -13.83 8.09
CA GLY A 64 -7.50 -13.57 7.65
C GLY A 64 -7.71 -12.21 6.98
N SER A 65 -8.84 -11.60 7.29
CA SER A 65 -9.25 -10.31 6.72
C SER A 65 -8.72 -9.15 7.55
N VAL A 66 -8.39 -8.04 6.90
CA VAL A 66 -7.95 -6.80 7.55
C VAL A 66 -8.97 -6.36 8.60
N ASP A 67 -8.49 -6.05 9.80
CA ASP A 67 -9.27 -5.54 10.91
C ASP A 67 -8.70 -4.20 11.44
N VAL A 68 -9.12 -3.79 12.63
CA VAL A 68 -8.67 -2.54 13.27
C VAL A 68 -7.23 -2.61 13.81
N ASN A 69 -6.72 -3.81 14.06
CA ASN A 69 -5.39 -4.07 14.61
C ASN A 69 -4.36 -4.38 13.52
N THR A 70 -4.80 -4.66 12.28
CA THR A 70 -3.91 -4.96 11.17
C THR A 70 -2.88 -3.83 10.96
N PRO A 71 -1.57 -4.15 10.99
CA PRO A 71 -0.52 -3.17 10.77
C PRO A 71 -0.53 -2.65 9.33
N PHE A 72 -0.02 -1.44 9.13
CA PHE A 72 0.07 -0.82 7.82
C PHE A 72 1.38 -0.05 7.62
N VAL A 73 1.79 0.05 6.35
CA VAL A 73 2.77 1.05 5.91
C VAL A 73 2.01 2.30 5.48
N GLN A 74 2.42 3.46 5.99
CA GLN A 74 1.86 4.76 5.60
C GLN A 74 2.74 5.43 4.55
N TYR A 75 2.11 6.02 3.55
CA TYR A 75 2.72 6.76 2.46
C TYR A 75 2.36 8.24 2.62
N VAL A 76 3.35 9.06 2.93
CA VAL A 76 3.19 10.50 3.12
C VAL A 76 3.68 11.20 1.87
N TYR A 77 2.79 11.95 1.22
CA TYR A 77 3.11 12.72 0.02
C TYR A 77 3.32 14.18 0.37
N GLU A 78 4.30 14.79 -0.30
CA GLU A 78 4.38 16.24 -0.35
C GLU A 78 3.21 16.74 -1.18
N THR A 79 2.19 17.30 -0.51
CA THR A 79 1.00 17.90 -1.15
C THR A 79 0.99 19.42 -1.02
N GLY A 80 2.07 20.04 -0.50
CA GLY A 80 2.17 21.47 -0.17
C GLY A 80 1.01 22.03 0.64
N THR A 81 0.49 21.23 1.58
CA THR A 81 -0.44 21.69 2.59
C THR A 81 0.30 22.58 3.59
N ALA A 82 -0.22 23.78 3.86
CA ALA A 82 0.35 24.71 4.83
C ALA A 82 0.46 24.05 6.21
N GLY A 83 1.66 24.09 6.81
CA GLY A 83 2.01 23.38 8.04
C GLY A 83 2.99 22.22 7.84
N VAL A 84 3.16 21.75 6.60
CA VAL A 84 4.23 20.81 6.19
C VAL A 84 5.19 21.48 5.19
N SER A 85 4.72 22.47 4.41
CA SER A 85 5.55 23.39 3.63
C SER A 85 4.84 24.75 3.44
N PRO A 86 5.54 25.89 3.52
CA PRO A 86 4.95 27.24 3.39
C PRO A 86 4.59 27.63 1.93
N VAL A 87 4.79 26.75 0.97
CA VAL A 87 4.54 26.97 -0.45
C VAL A 87 3.29 26.18 -0.88
N PRO A 88 2.34 26.75 -1.65
CA PRO A 88 1.23 25.99 -2.21
C PRO A 88 1.74 24.73 -2.91
N ALA A 89 0.97 23.62 -2.84
CA ALA A 89 1.18 22.34 -3.51
C ALA A 89 1.97 22.44 -4.82
N LYS A 90 3.30 22.42 -4.74
CA LYS A 90 4.17 22.60 -5.91
C LYS A 90 4.31 21.29 -6.69
N TYR A 91 4.20 20.16 -5.98
CA TYR A 91 4.41 18.82 -6.49
C TYR A 91 3.41 17.83 -5.88
N VAL A 92 3.29 16.66 -6.49
CA VAL A 92 2.62 15.48 -5.94
C VAL A 92 3.63 14.33 -6.01
N ARG A 93 4.38 14.13 -4.93
CA ARG A 93 5.47 13.14 -4.86
C ARG A 93 5.58 12.52 -3.47
N LEU A 94 6.06 11.29 -3.39
CA LEU A 94 6.21 10.57 -2.13
C LEU A 94 7.35 11.20 -1.33
N GLY A 95 7.08 11.68 -0.12
CA GLY A 95 8.11 12.24 0.75
C GLY A 95 8.62 11.26 1.80
N GLN A 96 7.76 10.34 2.26
CA GLN A 96 8.11 9.46 3.38
C GLN A 96 7.26 8.18 3.39
N LEU A 97 7.88 7.08 3.80
CA LEU A 97 7.20 5.87 4.26
C LEU A 97 7.34 5.76 5.78
N VAL A 98 6.25 5.39 6.45
CA VAL A 98 6.26 5.08 7.89
C VAL A 98 5.81 3.64 8.06
N TYR A 99 6.70 2.80 8.60
CA TYR A 99 6.42 1.40 8.88
C TYR A 99 5.64 1.22 10.19
N PRO A 100 4.98 0.06 10.39
CA PRO A 100 4.20 -0.22 11.61
C PRO A 100 4.99 -0.07 12.91
N ASN A 101 6.31 -0.31 12.86
CA ASN A 101 7.21 -0.19 14.01
C ASN A 101 7.70 1.26 14.24
N GLY A 102 7.19 2.23 13.49
CA GLY A 102 7.60 3.63 13.55
C GLY A 102 8.89 3.95 12.81
N ARG A 103 9.50 2.97 12.10
CA ARG A 103 10.65 3.26 11.23
C ARG A 103 10.19 4.15 10.08
N GLU A 104 10.96 5.19 9.82
CA GLU A 104 10.67 6.17 8.77
C GLU A 104 11.68 5.99 7.64
N VAL A 105 11.24 6.13 6.39
CA VAL A 105 12.12 6.15 5.23
C VAL A 105 11.77 7.36 4.39
N ASN A 106 12.69 8.31 4.29
CA ASN A 106 12.51 9.58 3.62
C ASN A 106 12.97 9.51 2.16
N TYR A 107 12.27 10.25 1.32
CA TYR A 107 12.54 10.40 -0.11
C TYR A 107 12.94 11.86 -0.35
N ASP A 108 14.24 12.12 -0.51
CA ASP A 108 14.78 13.45 -0.71
C ASP A 108 14.80 13.82 -2.20
N TYR A 109 14.54 15.10 -2.48
CA TYR A 109 14.55 15.65 -3.83
C TYR A 109 15.58 16.77 -3.99
N GLY A 110 16.62 16.73 -3.16
CA GLY A 110 17.72 17.67 -3.16
C GLY A 110 17.33 19.04 -2.61
N THR A 111 18.21 20.01 -2.84
CA THR A 111 18.00 21.38 -2.37
C THR A 111 16.79 22.01 -3.03
N THR A 112 15.92 22.68 -2.25
CA THR A 112 14.76 23.42 -2.76
C THR A 112 15.16 24.38 -3.87
N GLY A 113 14.47 24.31 -5.02
CA GLY A 113 14.77 25.14 -6.19
C GLY A 113 15.94 24.67 -7.05
N ALA A 114 16.67 23.62 -6.66
CA ALA A 114 17.65 22.96 -7.53
C ALA A 114 16.95 22.08 -8.57
N ILE A 115 17.73 21.52 -9.50
CA ILE A 115 17.20 20.72 -10.61
C ILE A 115 16.45 19.47 -10.12
N ASP A 116 16.94 18.84 -9.05
CA ASP A 116 16.29 17.68 -8.44
C ASP A 116 14.91 18.04 -7.89
N ASP A 117 14.82 19.13 -7.13
CA ASP A 117 13.57 19.59 -6.55
C ASP A 117 12.57 19.98 -7.63
N ILE A 118 12.99 20.82 -8.59
CA ILE A 118 12.11 21.33 -9.66
C ILE A 118 11.54 20.19 -10.50
N MET A 119 12.34 19.17 -10.79
CA MET A 119 11.93 18.04 -11.63
C MET A 119 11.32 16.89 -10.84
N SER A 120 11.24 17.00 -9.50
CA SER A 120 10.89 15.87 -8.62
C SER A 120 11.75 14.63 -8.88
N ARG A 121 13.05 14.83 -9.14
CA ARG A 121 14.02 13.76 -9.31
C ARG A 121 14.56 13.37 -7.93
N LEU A 122 14.40 12.10 -7.60
CA LEU A 122 14.87 11.54 -6.33
C LEU A 122 16.40 11.68 -6.24
N SER A 123 16.89 12.35 -5.20
CA SER A 123 18.32 12.51 -4.91
C SER A 123 18.82 11.41 -3.97
N ALA A 124 18.01 11.03 -2.98
CA ALA A 124 18.35 10.05 -1.97
C ALA A 124 17.12 9.34 -1.38
N ILE A 125 17.37 8.17 -0.80
CA ILE A 125 16.45 7.45 0.08
C ILE A 125 17.21 7.18 1.38
N GLU A 126 16.66 7.59 2.51
CA GLU A 126 17.34 7.52 3.81
C GLU A 126 16.39 7.16 4.95
N ASP A 127 16.97 6.69 6.06
CA ASP A 127 16.31 6.28 7.31
C ASP A 127 16.87 7.14 8.45
#